data_AF-A0AAT9R5L6-F1
#
_entry.id   AF-A0AAT9R5L6-F1
#
_cell.length_a   1.000
_cell.length_b   1.000
_cell.length_c   1.000
_cell.angle_alpha   90.00
_cell.angle_beta   90.00
_cell.angle_gamma   90.00
#
_symmetry.space_group_name_H-M   'P 1'
#
loop_
_entity.id
_entity.type
_entity.pdbx_description
1 polymer ?
#
loop_
_entity_poly.entity_id
_entity_poly.type
_entity_poly.pdbx_seq_one_letter_code
_entity_poly.pdbx_strand_id
1 'polypeptide(L)'
;MAVFAGAPAANANWESRIVGWYFEDESRRWTDQDYSQVHFITCSSSGPSVSTEIRLWRVVNNSPDIGYDRKVFSECFTWYDGDETSTGVWHNLPYSRADYVDDEYIGGYYFSIRGVDGYQADGPSLNVDRVVQDTTAADG
;
A
#
# COMPACT_ATOMS: atom_id res chain seq x y z
N MET A 1 26.25 -13.41 -11.05
CA MET A 1 25.48 -12.17 -11.14
C MET A 1 24.03 -12.52 -10.91
N ALA A 2 23.47 -12.12 -9.76
CA ALA A 2 22.06 -12.35 -9.47
C ALA A 2 21.26 -11.18 -10.03
N VAL A 3 20.34 -11.47 -10.95
CA VAL A 3 19.37 -10.50 -11.47
C VAL A 3 18.27 -10.41 -10.42
N PHE A 4 18.17 -9.29 -9.71
CA PHE A 4 17.00 -8.99 -8.91
C PHE A 4 15.88 -8.59 -9.88
N ALA A 5 15.02 -9.55 -10.22
CA ALA A 5 13.81 -9.28 -10.97
C ALA A 5 12.91 -8.38 -10.12
N GLY A 6 12.87 -7.09 -10.43
CA GLY A 6 11.79 -6.22 -9.97
C GLY A 6 10.48 -6.81 -10.47
N ALA A 7 9.56 -7.13 -9.56
CA ALA A 7 8.23 -7.61 -9.95
C ALA A 7 7.61 -6.60 -10.94
N PRO A 8 7.06 -7.04 -12.08
CA PRO A 8 6.45 -6.12 -13.04
C PRO A 8 5.31 -5.39 -12.34
N ALA A 9 5.44 -4.08 -12.23
CA ALA A 9 4.37 -3.24 -11.73
C ALA A 9 3.25 -3.24 -12.78
N ALA A 10 2.04 -3.60 -12.37
CA ALA A 10 0.91 -3.69 -13.28
C ALA A 10 0.24 -2.31 -13.42
N ASN A 11 -0.11 -1.92 -14.66
CA ASN A 11 -1.02 -0.80 -14.94
C ASN A 11 -2.48 -1.21 -14.71
N ALA A 12 -2.76 -1.90 -13.60
CA ALA A 12 -4.05 -2.52 -13.38
C ALA A 12 -4.43 -2.50 -11.91
N ASN A 13 -5.68 -2.09 -11.68
CA ASN A 13 -6.39 -2.30 -10.43
C ASN A 13 -6.24 -3.74 -9.98
N TRP A 14 -6.09 -3.93 -8.68
CA TRP A 14 -6.03 -5.27 -8.12
C TRP A 14 -6.83 -5.35 -6.83
N GLU A 15 -7.34 -6.55 -6.59
CA GLU A 15 -7.98 -6.93 -5.35
C GLU A 15 -7.20 -8.08 -4.71
N SER A 16 -7.08 -8.06 -3.38
CA SER A 16 -6.44 -9.11 -2.62
C SER A 16 -6.98 -9.18 -1.20
N ARG A 17 -6.36 -10.05 -0.39
CA ARG A 17 -6.64 -10.22 1.04
C ARG A 17 -5.31 -10.15 1.78
N ILE A 18 -5.30 -9.48 2.93
CA ILE A 18 -4.16 -9.44 3.83
C ILE A 18 -4.41 -10.43 4.97
N VAL A 19 -3.47 -11.33 5.20
CA VAL A 19 -3.52 -12.29 6.31
C VAL A 19 -2.20 -12.27 7.03
N GLY A 20 -2.23 -11.90 8.31
CA GLY A 20 -1.07 -11.96 9.19
C GLY A 20 0.06 -10.99 8.85
N TRP A 21 -0.24 -9.81 8.29
CA TRP A 21 0.80 -8.83 7.99
C TRP A 21 1.30 -8.11 9.23
N TYR A 22 2.61 -7.88 9.29
CA TYR A 22 3.30 -7.13 10.33
C TYR A 22 3.92 -5.85 9.77
N PHE A 23 4.65 -5.14 10.61
CA PHE A 23 5.46 -4.01 10.19
C PHE A 23 6.35 -4.37 8.99
N GLU A 24 6.42 -3.45 8.03
CA GLU A 24 7.20 -3.56 6.81
C GLU A 24 6.72 -4.58 5.78
N ASP A 25 5.64 -5.33 6.03
CA ASP A 25 5.02 -6.12 4.97
C ASP A 25 4.46 -5.20 3.87
N GLU A 26 4.71 -5.60 2.62
CA GLU A 26 4.53 -4.78 1.43
C GLU A 26 3.41 -5.31 0.53
N SER A 27 2.72 -4.37 -0.12
CA SER A 27 1.74 -4.68 -1.15
C SER A 27 2.36 -5.07 -2.47
N ARG A 28 1.48 -5.51 -3.39
CA ARG A 28 1.81 -5.52 -4.81
C ARG A 28 2.13 -4.10 -5.28
N ARG A 29 2.98 -4.02 -6.30
CA ARG A 29 3.42 -2.77 -6.91
C ARG A 29 2.51 -2.40 -8.09
N TRP A 30 2.28 -1.10 -8.27
CA TRP A 30 1.56 -0.52 -9.42
C TRP A 30 2.34 0.67 -10.00
N THR A 31 2.04 1.07 -11.23
CA THR A 31 2.79 2.12 -11.96
C THR A 31 2.08 3.45 -12.09
N ASP A 32 0.78 3.52 -11.81
CA ASP A 32 0.00 4.74 -12.00
C ASP A 32 0.45 5.87 -11.07
N GLN A 33 0.54 7.06 -11.66
CA GLN A 33 1.04 8.26 -11.02
C GLN A 33 -0.04 9.34 -10.86
N ASP A 34 -1.05 9.32 -11.73
CA ASP A 34 -2.05 10.37 -11.79
C ASP A 34 -3.04 10.20 -10.63
N TYR A 35 -3.42 8.95 -10.37
CA TYR A 35 -4.32 8.58 -9.29
C TYR A 35 -3.97 7.23 -8.70
N SER A 36 -3.95 7.17 -7.37
CA SER A 36 -3.85 5.89 -6.67
C SER A 36 -4.75 5.92 -5.46
N GLN A 37 -5.56 4.89 -5.33
CA GLN A 37 -6.43 4.68 -4.20
C GLN A 37 -6.24 3.28 -3.64
N VAL A 38 -6.28 3.17 -2.32
CA VAL A 38 -6.26 1.91 -1.59
C VAL A 38 -7.42 1.90 -0.61
N HIS A 39 -8.21 0.84 -0.66
CA HIS A 39 -9.29 0.56 0.29
C HIS A 39 -8.94 -0.67 1.11
N PHE A 40 -9.03 -0.55 2.43
CA PHE A 40 -9.06 -1.70 3.33
C PHE A 40 -10.49 -1.90 3.79
N ILE A 41 -11.06 -3.06 3.47
CA ILE A 41 -12.43 -3.42 3.79
C ILE A 41 -12.38 -4.56 4.81
N THR A 42 -13.03 -4.35 5.95
CA THR A 42 -13.11 -5.28 7.07
C THR A 42 -11.72 -5.70 7.59
N CYS A 43 -11.22 -4.91 8.53
CA CYS A 43 -9.96 -5.15 9.23
C CYS A 43 -10.17 -5.90 10.54
N SER A 44 -9.20 -6.76 10.86
CA SER A 44 -9.05 -7.36 12.18
C SER A 44 -7.58 -7.48 12.51
N SER A 45 -7.25 -7.62 13.79
CA SER A 45 -5.88 -7.88 14.20
C SER A 45 -5.81 -9.06 15.17
N SER A 46 -4.60 -9.56 15.43
CA SER A 46 -4.39 -10.56 16.47
C SER A 46 -4.53 -10.01 17.91
N GLY A 47 -4.72 -8.69 18.08
CA GLY A 47 -4.92 -8.01 19.34
C GLY A 47 -6.16 -7.09 19.35
N PRO A 48 -6.32 -6.21 20.35
CA PRO A 48 -7.43 -5.27 20.45
C PRO A 48 -7.29 -4.03 19.53
N SER A 49 -6.50 -4.12 18.46
CA SER A 49 -6.16 -2.97 17.62
C SER A 49 -7.36 -2.34 16.95
N VAL A 50 -7.35 -1.01 16.90
CA VAL A 50 -8.41 -0.20 16.30
C VAL A 50 -7.93 0.60 15.09
N SER A 51 -6.66 0.49 14.73
CA SER A 51 -6.11 1.20 13.58
C SER A 51 -4.87 0.52 13.00
N THR A 52 -4.54 0.86 11.76
CA THR A 52 -3.25 0.56 11.15
C THR A 52 -2.71 1.78 10.41
N GLU A 53 -1.40 2.03 10.52
CA GLU A 53 -0.72 3.02 9.70
C GLU A 53 -0.14 2.33 8.47
N ILE A 54 -0.42 2.89 7.30
CA ILE A 54 0.23 2.52 6.04
C ILE A 54 1.08 3.68 5.53
N ARG A 55 2.16 3.34 4.82
CA ARG A 55 2.97 4.33 4.10
C ARG A 55 3.11 3.96 2.64
N LEU A 56 2.92 4.95 1.77
CA LEU A 56 3.19 4.82 0.34
C LEU A 56 4.69 4.99 0.06
N TRP A 57 5.23 4.13 -0.77
CA TRP A 57 6.63 4.12 -1.20
C TRP A 57 6.70 4.17 -2.71
N ARG A 58 7.74 4.83 -3.23
CA ARG A 58 8.14 4.71 -4.63
C ARG A 58 9.42 3.92 -4.74
N VAL A 59 9.37 2.95 -5.65
CA VAL A 59 10.49 2.13 -6.05
C VAL A 59 11.50 3.00 -6.80
N VAL A 60 12.74 3.03 -6.32
CA VAL A 60 13.84 3.76 -6.98
C VAL A 60 14.92 2.78 -7.40
N ASN A 61 15.35 2.83 -8.65
CA ASN A 61 16.39 1.92 -9.11
C ASN A 61 17.71 2.14 -8.36
N ASN A 62 18.34 1.05 -7.92
CA ASN A 62 19.67 1.06 -7.29
C ASN A 62 19.80 2.04 -6.11
N SER A 63 18.70 2.39 -5.44
CA SER A 63 18.66 3.28 -4.28
C SER A 63 17.58 2.82 -3.31
N PRO A 64 17.64 3.23 -2.03
CA PRO A 64 16.52 3.02 -1.12
C PRO A 64 15.23 3.64 -1.65
N ASP A 65 14.12 2.92 -1.48
CA ASP A 65 12.80 3.39 -1.86
C ASP A 65 12.42 4.63 -1.05
N ILE A 66 11.68 5.54 -1.68
CA ILE A 66 11.33 6.83 -1.08
C ILE A 66 9.91 6.77 -0.54
N GLY A 67 9.75 6.92 0.77
CA GLY A 67 8.44 6.94 1.41
C GLY A 67 7.81 8.33 1.36
N TYR A 68 6.61 8.45 0.79
CA TYR A 68 5.95 9.73 0.54
C TYR A 68 4.97 10.16 1.61
N ASP A 69 3.92 9.37 1.79
CA ASP A 69 2.76 9.76 2.58
C ASP A 69 2.36 8.64 3.53
N ARG A 70 1.84 9.02 4.69
CA ARG A 70 1.35 8.11 5.72
C ARG A 70 -0.14 8.33 5.90
N LYS A 71 -0.88 7.23 5.99
CA LYS A 71 -2.30 7.25 6.28
C LYS A 71 -2.62 6.28 7.41
N VAL A 72 -3.51 6.69 8.30
CA VAL A 72 -4.02 5.86 9.39
C VAL A 72 -5.42 5.40 9.02
N PHE A 73 -5.62 4.08 9.01
CA PHE A 73 -6.87 3.42 8.69
C PHE A 73 -7.48 2.88 9.98
N SER A 74 -8.60 3.47 10.40
CA SER A 74 -9.36 3.09 11.61
C SER A 74 -10.75 2.56 11.28
N GLU A 75 -11.42 3.14 10.28
CA GLU A 75 -12.80 2.80 9.91
C GLU A 75 -12.95 1.33 9.49
N CYS A 76 -11.92 0.70 8.93
CA CYS A 76 -12.04 -0.71 8.56
C CYS A 76 -12.15 -1.65 9.78
N PHE A 77 -11.84 -1.18 10.99
CA PHE A 77 -12.00 -1.94 12.23
C PHE A 77 -13.38 -1.77 12.88
N THR A 78 -14.20 -0.81 12.43
CA THR A 78 -15.50 -0.46 13.02
C THR A 78 -16.65 -1.22 12.35
N TRP A 79 -16.72 -2.53 12.59
CA TRP A 79 -17.77 -3.39 12.01
C TRP A 79 -19.19 -3.10 12.51
N TYR A 80 -19.34 -2.36 13.61
CA TYR A 80 -20.65 -2.05 14.20
C TYR A 80 -21.31 -0.77 13.67
N ASP A 81 -20.54 0.15 13.11
CA ASP A 81 -21.00 1.51 12.78
C ASP A 81 -21.44 1.66 11.31
N GLY A 82 -21.34 0.58 10.51
CA GLY A 82 -21.82 0.49 9.13
C GLY A 82 -20.80 0.90 8.07
N ASP A 83 -19.73 1.60 8.45
CA ASP A 83 -18.57 1.90 7.60
C ASP A 83 -17.43 0.92 7.91
N GLU A 84 -17.23 -0.06 7.02
CA GLU A 84 -16.18 -1.09 7.16
C GLU A 84 -14.96 -0.82 6.28
N THR A 85 -14.87 0.37 5.68
CA THR A 85 -13.86 0.70 4.67
C THR A 85 -13.01 1.89 5.08
N SER A 86 -11.70 1.71 5.12
CA SER A 86 -10.74 2.81 5.19
C SER A 86 -10.13 3.07 3.82
N THR A 87 -10.08 4.34 3.42
CA THR A 87 -9.63 4.74 2.09
C THR A 87 -8.44 5.67 2.16
N GLY A 88 -7.40 5.34 1.40
CA GLY A 88 -6.27 6.22 1.13
C GLY A 88 -6.27 6.64 -0.33
N VAL A 89 -6.23 7.94 -0.60
CA VAL A 89 -6.10 8.49 -1.96
C VAL A 89 -4.81 9.30 -2.08
N TRP A 90 -4.16 9.16 -3.23
CA TRP A 90 -2.99 9.89 -3.66
C TRP A 90 -3.16 10.36 -5.10
N HIS A 91 -2.63 11.54 -5.37
CA HIS A 91 -2.68 12.19 -6.68
C HIS A 91 -1.31 12.76 -7.02
N ASN A 92 -1.03 12.92 -8.32
CA ASN A 92 0.18 13.56 -8.82
C ASN A 92 1.46 12.98 -8.20
N LEU A 93 1.54 11.66 -8.12
CA LEU A 93 2.68 10.97 -7.53
C LEU A 93 3.94 11.20 -8.39
N PRO A 94 5.07 11.59 -7.76
CA PRO A 94 6.23 12.08 -8.50
C PRO A 94 7.06 10.96 -9.14
N TYR A 95 7.37 11.08 -10.42
CA TYR A 95 8.38 10.27 -11.10
C TYR A 95 9.76 10.94 -11.11
N SER A 96 10.82 10.14 -11.26
CA SER A 96 12.19 10.60 -11.41
C SER A 96 12.95 9.82 -12.48
N ARG A 97 14.02 10.40 -13.02
CA ARG A 97 14.91 9.68 -13.96
C ARG A 97 15.52 8.43 -13.34
N ALA A 98 15.63 8.37 -12.01
CA ALA A 98 16.10 7.19 -11.29
C ALA A 98 15.12 6.00 -11.35
N ASP A 99 13.91 6.21 -11.89
CA ASP A 99 12.89 5.18 -12.07
C ASP A 99 13.03 4.47 -13.44
N TYR A 100 14.10 4.78 -14.19
CA TYR A 100 14.42 4.19 -15.50
C TYR A 100 15.77 3.46 -15.48
N VAL A 101 15.84 2.32 -16.18
CA VAL A 101 17.08 1.57 -16.46
C VAL A 101 17.16 1.32 -17.95
N ASP A 102 18.20 1.80 -18.62
CA ASP A 102 18.37 1.61 -20.06
C ASP A 102 17.11 2.00 -20.88
N ASP A 103 16.43 3.09 -20.46
CA ASP A 103 15.17 3.61 -21.01
C ASP A 103 13.91 2.76 -20.71
N GLU A 104 14.04 1.67 -19.96
CA GLU A 104 12.93 0.89 -19.41
C GLU A 104 12.45 1.48 -18.09
N TYR A 105 11.15 1.81 -17.99
CA TYR A 105 10.55 2.29 -16.75
C TYR A 105 10.38 1.13 -15.78
N ILE A 106 11.07 1.19 -14.64
CA ILE A 106 10.94 0.24 -13.53
C ILE A 106 10.28 0.85 -12.30
N GLY A 107 9.89 2.13 -12.39
CA GLY A 107 9.23 2.85 -11.32
C GLY A 107 7.92 2.18 -10.93
N GLY A 108 7.52 2.42 -9.70
CA GLY A 108 6.25 1.95 -9.20
C GLY A 108 6.03 2.40 -7.77
N TYR A 109 4.82 2.17 -7.32
CA TYR A 109 4.39 2.47 -5.98
C TYR A 109 3.91 1.21 -5.30
N TYR A 110 4.07 1.18 -3.99
CA TYR A 110 3.46 0.17 -3.13
C TYR A 110 3.18 0.81 -1.78
N PHE A 111 2.28 0.20 -1.01
CA PHE A 111 2.15 0.57 0.40
C PHE A 111 2.76 -0.52 1.29
N SER A 112 3.20 -0.12 2.46
CA SER A 112 3.60 -1.05 3.52
C SER A 112 2.98 -0.67 4.84
N ILE A 113 2.82 -1.66 5.72
CA ILE A 113 2.36 -1.43 7.08
C ILE A 113 3.48 -0.78 7.88
N ARG A 114 3.16 0.32 8.56
CA ARG A 114 4.08 1.03 9.45
C ARG A 114 3.68 0.99 10.91
N GLY A 115 2.47 0.53 11.18
CA GLY A 115 2.12 0.04 12.49
C GLY A 115 0.70 -0.49 12.55
N VAL A 116 0.43 -1.27 13.59
CA VAL A 116 -0.92 -1.69 13.94
C VAL A 116 -1.14 -1.21 15.38
N ASP A 117 -2.14 -0.36 15.59
CA ASP A 117 -2.44 0.29 16.87
C ASP A 117 -1.25 1.08 17.47
N GLY A 118 -0.46 1.73 16.60
CA GLY A 118 0.74 2.48 17.00
C GLY A 118 1.98 1.63 17.26
N TYR A 119 1.88 0.28 17.23
CA TYR A 119 3.04 -0.59 17.36
C TYR A 119 3.77 -0.72 16.02
N GLN A 120 5.02 -0.25 15.99
CA GLN A 120 5.89 -0.30 14.80
C GLN A 120 6.76 -1.55 14.75
N ALA A 121 7.00 -2.26 15.84
CA ALA A 121 7.74 -3.53 15.83
C ALA A 121 7.15 -4.43 16.93
N ASP A 122 7.16 -5.74 16.72
CA ASP A 122 6.60 -6.74 17.64
C ASP A 122 5.10 -6.52 17.99
N GLY A 123 4.39 -5.80 17.11
CA GLY A 123 2.97 -5.50 17.25
C GLY A 123 2.05 -6.65 16.79
N PRO A 124 0.73 -6.49 16.98
CA PRO A 124 -0.24 -7.44 16.48
C PRO A 124 -0.21 -7.50 14.96
N SER A 125 -0.54 -8.66 14.40
CA SER A 125 -0.66 -8.85 12.96
C SER A 125 -1.97 -8.25 12.46
N LEU A 126 -1.94 -7.62 11.29
CA LEU A 126 -3.11 -7.14 10.56
C LEU A 126 -3.68 -8.24 9.66
N ASN A 127 -5.01 -8.34 9.63
CA ASN A 127 -5.76 -9.03 8.60
C ASN A 127 -6.74 -8.04 7.98
N VAL A 128 -6.86 -8.06 6.66
CA VAL A 128 -7.86 -7.28 5.92
C VAL A 128 -8.56 -8.21 4.99
N ASP A 129 -9.88 -8.33 5.11
CA ASP A 129 -10.62 -9.32 4.33
C ASP A 129 -10.58 -9.01 2.84
N ARG A 130 -10.66 -7.73 2.50
CA ARG A 130 -10.54 -7.28 1.13
C ARG A 130 -9.75 -5.97 1.03
N VAL A 131 -8.70 -6.01 0.22
CA VAL A 131 -7.87 -4.85 -0.13
C VAL A 131 -8.06 -4.58 -1.61
N VAL A 132 -8.46 -3.36 -1.93
CA VAL A 132 -8.61 -2.92 -3.32
C VAL A 132 -7.62 -1.80 -3.57
N GLN A 133 -6.79 -1.96 -4.60
CA GLN A 133 -6.00 -0.88 -5.16
C GLN A 133 -6.60 -0.49 -6.51
N ASP A 134 -6.88 0.79 -6.64
CA ASP A 134 -7.52 1.37 -7.82
C ASP A 134 -6.66 2.54 -8.34
N THR A 135 -6.36 2.52 -9.63
CA THR A 135 -5.66 3.59 -10.35
C THR A 135 -6.58 4.39 -11.25
N THR A 136 -7.83 3.97 -11.42
CA THR A 136 -8.83 4.77 -12.11
C THR A 136 -9.33 5.83 -11.12
N ALA A 137 -8.96 7.09 -11.32
CA ALA A 137 -9.73 8.19 -10.74
C ALA A 137 -11.14 7.98 -11.28
N ALA A 138 -12.06 7.50 -10.44
CA ALA A 138 -13.38 7.02 -10.83
C ALA A 138 -13.86 7.71 -12.11
N ASP A 139 -14.07 6.91 -13.18
CA ASP A 139 -14.83 7.35 -14.34
C ASP A 139 -16.05 8.14 -13.81
N GLY A 140 -16.07 9.43 -14.08
CA GLY A 140 -17.01 10.39 -13.49
C GLY A 140 -18.48 10.09 -13.79
#